data_AF-A0A9E1RDQ5-F1
#
_entry.id   AF-A0A9E1RDQ5-F1
#
_cell.length_a   1.000
_cell.length_b   1.000
_cell.length_c   1.000
_cell.angle_alpha   90.00
_cell.angle_beta   90.00
_cell.angle_gamma   90.00
#
_symmetry.space_group_name_H-M   'P 1'
#
loop_
_entity.id
_entity.type
_entity.pdbx_description
1 polymer ?
#
loop_
_entity_poly.entity_id
_entity_poly.type
_entity_poly.pdbx_seq_one_letter_code
_entity_poly.pdbx_strand_id
1 'polypeptide(L)'
;IAPWSGPLNGAEIKSRLKELGNIQITFCAYMGKDQTFILTVKDPRNVLPLLDSNEPKDMQVLDVTQLHAILFRHILKIDTREKDQQQYVSYKVNSEEAMAMVDKGEYNVAFFMNPTLIDQVRNLAEKGIRLPQKATFFYPKLLSGLVINKFGP
;
A
#
# COMPACT_ATOMS: atom_id res chain seq x y z
N ILE A 1 -3.23 16.60 -4.97
CA ILE A 1 -3.44 15.71 -6.13
C ILE A 1 -2.83 16.41 -7.31
N ALA A 2 -1.90 15.76 -8.02
CA ALA A 2 -1.30 16.29 -9.23
C ALA A 2 -1.50 15.27 -10.37
N PRO A 3 -1.78 15.69 -11.62
CA PRO A 3 -1.83 14.78 -12.75
C PRO A 3 -0.45 14.17 -13.00
N TRP A 4 -0.42 12.95 -13.49
CA TRP A 4 0.81 12.31 -13.94
C TRP A 4 1.38 13.02 -15.17
N SER A 5 2.70 13.18 -15.22
CA SER A 5 3.41 13.78 -16.35
C SER A 5 4.58 12.91 -16.77
N GLY A 6 4.68 12.61 -18.07
CA GLY A 6 5.76 11.82 -18.65
C GLY A 6 5.33 10.40 -19.06
N PRO A 7 6.28 9.54 -19.44
CA PRO A 7 6.01 8.15 -19.81
C PRO A 7 5.25 7.42 -18.70
N LEU A 8 4.33 6.53 -19.07
CA LEU A 8 3.52 5.78 -18.10
C LEU A 8 3.70 4.28 -18.30
N ASN A 9 4.49 3.70 -17.41
CA ASN A 9 4.71 2.26 -17.28
C ASN A 9 5.06 1.93 -15.83
N GLY A 10 5.06 0.65 -15.48
CA GLY A 10 5.32 0.18 -14.13
C GLY A 10 6.68 0.59 -13.57
N ALA A 11 7.72 0.70 -14.42
CA ALA A 11 9.05 1.12 -14.00
C ALA A 11 9.09 2.62 -13.65
N GLU A 12 8.43 3.45 -14.44
CA GLU A 12 8.36 4.89 -14.19
C GLU A 12 7.52 5.20 -12.94
N ILE A 13 6.37 4.53 -12.77
CA ILE A 13 5.56 4.64 -11.54
C ILE A 13 6.42 4.32 -10.31
N LYS A 14 7.17 3.21 -10.36
CA LYS A 14 8.05 2.81 -9.27
C LYS A 14 9.16 3.84 -9.01
N SER A 15 9.79 4.35 -10.07
CA SER A 15 10.85 5.36 -9.97
C SER A 15 10.33 6.65 -9.30
N ARG A 16 9.19 7.15 -9.78
CA ARG A 16 8.56 8.38 -9.26
C ARG A 16 8.11 8.23 -7.81
N LEU A 17 7.50 7.10 -7.46
CA LEU A 17 7.11 6.82 -6.08
C LEU A 17 8.33 6.78 -5.16
N LYS A 18 9.43 6.17 -5.59
CA LYS A 18 10.67 6.13 -4.81
C LYS A 18 11.25 7.53 -4.59
N GLU A 19 11.25 8.39 -5.61
CA GLU A 19 11.72 9.76 -5.51
C GLU A 19 10.90 10.58 -4.50
N LEU A 20 9.57 10.57 -4.66
CA LEU A 20 8.67 11.35 -3.81
C LEU A 20 8.53 10.78 -2.39
N GLY A 21 8.64 9.46 -2.26
CA GLY A 21 8.54 8.71 -1.01
C GLY A 21 9.66 9.03 -0.01
N ASN A 22 10.80 9.54 -0.48
CA ASN A 22 11.88 10.01 0.39
C ASN A 22 11.50 11.28 1.16
N ILE A 23 10.51 12.01 0.68
CA ILE A 23 10.07 13.30 1.24
C ILE A 23 8.78 13.10 2.04
N GLN A 24 7.82 12.34 1.49
CA GLN A 24 6.47 12.25 2.02
C GLN A 24 5.71 11.03 1.47
N ILE A 25 4.71 10.59 2.22
CA ILE A 25 3.84 9.47 1.83
C ILE A 25 3.10 9.83 0.55
N THR A 26 3.30 9.02 -0.49
CA THR A 26 2.82 9.29 -1.84
C THR A 26 2.29 8.02 -2.48
N PHE A 27 1.17 8.16 -3.20
CA PHE A 27 0.52 7.11 -3.97
C PHE A 27 0.40 7.52 -5.43
N CYS A 28 0.36 6.54 -6.32
CA CYS A 28 -0.09 6.73 -7.69
C CYS A 28 -1.47 6.07 -7.82
N ALA A 29 -2.46 6.82 -8.30
CA ALA A 29 -3.79 6.32 -8.64
C ALA A 29 -3.90 6.27 -10.17
N TYR A 30 -4.03 5.06 -10.71
CA TYR A 30 -4.13 4.78 -12.13
C TYR A 30 -5.56 4.38 -12.47
N MET A 31 -6.24 5.18 -13.29
CA MET A 31 -7.61 4.94 -13.78
C MET A 31 -7.63 4.80 -15.32
N GLY A 32 -6.48 4.49 -15.91
CA GLY A 32 -6.24 4.50 -17.35
C GLY A 32 -5.17 5.52 -17.75
N LYS A 33 -4.67 5.41 -18.98
CA LYS A 33 -3.50 6.16 -19.48
C LYS A 33 -3.63 7.67 -19.34
N ASP A 34 -4.82 8.22 -19.60
CA ASP A 34 -5.07 9.67 -19.56
C ASP A 34 -5.56 10.16 -18.19
N GLN A 35 -5.83 9.23 -17.26
CA GLN A 35 -6.41 9.50 -15.94
C GLN A 35 -5.55 8.88 -14.85
N THR A 36 -4.30 9.35 -14.76
CA THR A 36 -3.34 8.93 -13.73
C THR A 36 -2.95 10.12 -12.87
N PHE A 37 -2.90 9.92 -11.55
CA PHE A 37 -2.65 10.99 -10.58
C PHE A 37 -1.66 10.58 -9.51
N ILE A 38 -0.86 11.54 -9.07
CA ILE A 38 -0.08 11.46 -7.84
C ILE A 38 -0.88 12.04 -6.68
N LEU A 39 -1.05 11.21 -5.65
CA LEU A 39 -1.71 11.55 -4.41
C LEU A 39 -0.64 11.67 -3.32
N THR A 40 -0.59 12.81 -2.65
CA THR A 40 0.43 13.09 -1.65
C THR A 40 -0.23 13.43 -0.34
N VAL A 41 0.18 12.77 0.72
CA VAL A 41 -0.27 13.05 2.08
C VAL A 41 0.46 14.29 2.58
N LYS A 42 -0.27 15.39 2.79
CA LYS A 42 0.29 16.67 3.28
C LYS A 42 0.85 16.56 4.70
N ASP A 43 0.13 15.86 5.57
CA ASP A 43 0.52 15.62 6.95
C ASP A 43 0.06 14.21 7.35
N PRO A 44 0.99 13.30 7.70
CA PRO A 44 0.63 11.95 8.12
C PRO A 44 -0.36 11.91 9.30
N ARG A 45 -0.38 12.95 10.15
CA ARG A 45 -1.28 13.05 11.31
C ARG A 45 -2.75 13.22 10.92
N ASN A 46 -3.04 13.60 9.68
CA ASN A 46 -4.41 13.73 9.19
C ASN A 46 -5.18 12.40 9.18
N VAL A 47 -4.47 11.27 9.28
CA VAL A 47 -5.10 9.95 9.41
C VAL A 47 -5.63 9.68 10.82
N LEU A 48 -5.11 10.36 11.85
CA LEU A 48 -5.43 10.05 13.24
C LEU A 48 -6.93 10.07 13.57
N PRO A 49 -7.75 11.00 13.04
CA PRO A 49 -9.20 10.99 13.26
C PRO A 49 -9.94 9.86 12.52
N LEU A 50 -9.27 9.16 11.60
CA LEU A 50 -9.80 8.09 10.75
C LEU A 50 -9.36 6.68 11.20
N LEU A 51 -8.53 6.63 12.24
CA LEU A 51 -8.11 5.38 12.87
C LEU A 51 -9.18 4.94 13.88
N ASP A 52 -9.39 3.63 13.96
CA ASP A 52 -10.26 3.05 14.99
C ASP A 52 -9.59 3.08 16.36
N SER A 53 -10.38 2.92 17.43
CA SER A 53 -9.87 2.95 18.80
C SER A 53 -8.82 1.88 19.11
N ASN A 54 -8.78 0.81 18.33
CA ASN A 54 -7.80 -0.28 18.44
C ASN A 54 -6.60 -0.15 17.48
N GLU A 55 -6.53 0.91 16.68
CA GLU A 55 -5.41 1.22 15.78
C GLU A 55 -4.47 2.25 16.46
N PRO A 56 -3.24 1.86 16.87
CA PRO A 56 -2.29 2.76 17.50
C PRO A 56 -1.91 3.95 16.61
N LYS A 57 -1.81 5.14 17.21
CA LYS A 57 -1.47 6.39 16.53
C LYS A 57 -0.14 6.33 15.79
N ASP A 58 0.82 5.56 16.29
CA ASP A 58 2.13 5.36 15.68
C ASP A 58 2.06 4.78 14.25
N MET A 59 0.95 4.10 13.90
CA MET A 59 0.74 3.57 12.55
C MET A 59 0.58 4.65 11.48
N GLN A 60 0.39 5.93 11.87
CA GLN A 60 0.26 7.05 10.94
C GLN A 60 1.45 7.21 9.98
N VAL A 61 2.62 6.66 10.34
CA VAL A 61 3.82 6.76 9.50
C VAL A 61 3.82 5.78 8.33
N LEU A 62 2.89 4.82 8.29
CA LEU A 62 2.88 3.76 7.28
C LEU A 62 2.00 4.13 6.08
N ASP A 63 2.56 4.03 4.87
CA ASP A 63 1.85 4.23 3.61
C ASP A 63 0.57 3.37 3.52
N VAL A 64 0.65 2.10 3.95
CA VAL A 64 -0.49 1.19 3.94
C VAL A 64 -1.63 1.66 4.86
N THR A 65 -1.32 2.24 6.02
CA THR A 65 -2.32 2.77 6.96
C THR A 65 -3.02 3.96 6.33
N GLN A 66 -2.25 4.85 5.70
CA GLN A 66 -2.76 6.01 5.00
C GLN A 66 -3.68 5.61 3.85
N LEU A 67 -3.26 4.65 3.02
CA LEU A 67 -4.05 4.10 1.91
C LEU A 67 -5.38 3.49 2.42
N HIS A 68 -5.32 2.62 3.42
CA HIS A 68 -6.52 1.95 3.93
C HIS A 68 -7.48 2.91 4.64
N ALA A 69 -6.98 3.78 5.52
CA ALA A 69 -7.85 4.66 6.30
C ALA A 69 -8.42 5.81 5.46
N ILE A 70 -7.60 6.48 4.65
CA ILE A 70 -8.03 7.65 3.88
C ILE A 70 -8.72 7.22 2.58
N LEU A 71 -8.03 6.45 1.75
CA LEU A 71 -8.52 6.16 0.40
C LEU A 71 -9.62 5.10 0.43
N PHE A 72 -9.40 3.97 1.11
CA PHE A 72 -10.39 2.90 1.12
C PHE A 72 -11.56 3.21 2.05
N ARG A 73 -11.33 3.34 3.36
CA ARG A 73 -12.43 3.50 4.33
C ARG A 73 -13.11 4.85 4.25
N HIS A 74 -12.35 5.95 4.23
CA HIS A 74 -12.95 7.28 4.30
C HIS A 74 -13.53 7.75 2.96
N ILE A 75 -12.78 7.61 1.85
CA ILE A 75 -13.21 8.11 0.53
C ILE A 75 -14.08 7.09 -0.21
N LEU A 76 -13.58 5.87 -0.43
CA LEU A 76 -14.27 4.85 -1.23
C LEU A 76 -15.33 4.06 -0.45
N LYS A 77 -15.38 4.21 0.88
CA LYS A 77 -16.27 3.45 1.77
C LYS A 77 -16.06 1.93 1.67
N ILE A 78 -14.80 1.53 1.49
CA ILE A 78 -14.36 0.14 1.43
C ILE A 78 -13.49 -0.18 2.65
N ASP A 79 -13.87 -1.19 3.42
CA ASP A 79 -13.11 -1.73 4.54
C ASP A 79 -12.79 -3.21 4.31
N THR A 80 -11.54 -3.50 3.92
CA THR A 80 -11.08 -4.87 3.63
C THR A 80 -11.00 -5.79 4.86
N ARG A 81 -11.29 -5.27 6.06
CA ARG A 81 -11.48 -6.08 7.28
C ARG A 81 -12.83 -6.80 7.27
N GLU A 82 -13.82 -6.26 6.56
CA GLU A 82 -15.13 -6.88 6.35
C GLU A 82 -15.08 -7.86 5.18
N LYS A 83 -15.58 -9.08 5.38
CA LYS A 83 -15.45 -10.18 4.40
C LYS A 83 -16.16 -9.90 3.09
N ASP A 84 -17.33 -9.30 3.16
CA ASP A 84 -18.16 -8.91 2.02
C ASP A 84 -17.54 -7.76 1.21
N GLN A 85 -16.63 -6.98 1.81
CA GLN A 85 -15.96 -5.88 1.11
C GLN A 85 -14.62 -6.28 0.51
N GLN A 86 -14.05 -7.42 0.90
CA GLN A 86 -12.79 -7.92 0.34
C GLN A 86 -12.86 -8.18 -1.17
N GLN A 87 -14.04 -8.48 -1.70
CA GLN A 87 -14.24 -8.71 -3.14
C GLN A 87 -13.95 -7.47 -4.00
N TYR A 88 -13.97 -6.26 -3.42
CA TYR A 88 -13.71 -5.01 -4.15
C TYR A 88 -12.22 -4.67 -4.26
N VAL A 89 -11.34 -5.38 -3.57
CA VAL A 89 -9.90 -5.06 -3.52
C VAL A 89 -9.05 -6.29 -3.83
N SER A 90 -8.30 -6.21 -4.92
CA SER A 90 -7.26 -7.19 -5.27
C SER A 90 -5.87 -6.63 -5.07
N TYR A 91 -4.96 -7.47 -4.59
CA TYR A 91 -3.56 -7.11 -4.35
C TYR A 91 -2.66 -7.76 -5.41
N LYS A 92 -1.89 -6.93 -6.13
CA LYS A 92 -0.93 -7.38 -7.15
C LYS A 92 0.46 -6.84 -6.82
N VAL A 93 1.46 -7.70 -6.98
CA VAL A 93 2.89 -7.33 -6.82
C VAL A 93 3.43 -6.73 -8.14
N ASN A 94 2.94 -7.22 -9.27
CA ASN A 94 3.32 -6.75 -10.60
C ASN A 94 2.47 -5.53 -10.98
N SER A 95 3.13 -4.41 -11.24
CA SER A 95 2.46 -3.16 -11.61
C SER A 95 1.81 -3.22 -12.99
N GLU A 96 2.43 -3.89 -13.95
CA GLU A 96 1.88 -4.03 -15.31
C GLU A 96 0.61 -4.87 -15.32
N GLU A 97 0.56 -5.93 -14.49
CA GLU A 97 -0.66 -6.71 -14.31
C GLU A 97 -1.79 -5.85 -13.72
N ALA A 98 -1.50 -5.04 -12.70
CA ALA A 98 -2.50 -4.17 -12.09
C ALA A 98 -3.04 -3.12 -13.08
N MET A 99 -2.15 -2.51 -13.88
CA MET A 99 -2.54 -1.57 -14.93
C MET A 99 -3.40 -2.25 -16.00
N ALA A 100 -3.00 -3.44 -16.46
CA ALA A 100 -3.74 -4.18 -17.47
C ALA A 100 -5.16 -4.56 -17.01
N MET A 101 -5.37 -4.84 -15.72
CA MET A 101 -6.70 -5.12 -15.17
C MET A 101 -7.61 -3.88 -15.22
N VAL A 102 -7.06 -2.69 -15.01
CA VAL A 102 -7.79 -1.43 -15.17
C VAL A 102 -8.08 -1.16 -16.64
N ASP A 103 -7.10 -1.33 -17.52
CA ASP A 103 -7.26 -1.12 -18.97
C ASP A 103 -8.30 -2.06 -19.60
N LYS A 104 -8.50 -3.26 -19.03
CA LYS A 104 -9.53 -4.22 -19.43
C LYS A 104 -10.92 -3.93 -18.84
N GLY A 105 -11.03 -2.95 -17.94
CA GLY A 105 -12.27 -2.63 -17.24
C GLY A 105 -12.64 -3.62 -16.13
N GLU A 106 -11.71 -4.50 -15.70
CA GLU A 106 -11.94 -5.42 -14.58
C GLU A 106 -11.95 -4.67 -13.23
N TYR A 107 -11.22 -3.55 -13.14
CA TYR A 107 -11.13 -2.68 -11.96
C TYR A 107 -11.23 -1.22 -12.38
N ASN A 108 -11.78 -0.37 -11.51
CA ASN A 108 -11.91 1.06 -11.79
C ASN A 108 -10.61 1.85 -11.54
N VAL A 109 -9.77 1.39 -10.61
CA VAL A 109 -8.56 2.09 -10.20
C VAL A 109 -7.53 1.12 -9.63
N ALA A 110 -6.26 1.34 -9.95
CA ALA A 110 -5.12 0.71 -9.29
C ALA A 110 -4.37 1.75 -8.45
N PHE A 111 -4.09 1.41 -7.19
CA PHE A 111 -3.27 2.23 -6.31
C PHE A 111 -1.89 1.61 -6.13
N PHE A 112 -0.84 2.42 -6.33
CA PHE A 112 0.55 2.04 -6.11
C PHE A 112 1.13 2.85 -4.96
N MET A 113 1.93 2.21 -4.11
CA MET A 113 2.54 2.80 -2.93
C MET A 113 3.97 2.30 -2.74
N ASN A 114 4.77 2.99 -1.93
CA ASN A 114 6.09 2.50 -1.54
C ASN A 114 5.99 1.33 -0.55
N PRO A 115 6.98 0.42 -0.54
CA PRO A 115 7.06 -0.61 0.48
C PRO A 115 7.35 -0.01 1.85
N THR A 116 6.78 -0.60 2.90
CA THR A 116 7.09 -0.26 4.29
C THR A 116 8.59 -0.43 4.57
N LEU A 117 9.23 0.60 5.12
CA LEU A 117 10.65 0.58 5.42
C LEU A 117 10.94 -0.33 6.62
N ILE A 118 12.10 -1.01 6.59
CA ILE A 118 12.49 -1.93 7.66
C ILE A 118 12.61 -1.23 9.02
N ASP A 119 13.06 0.03 9.03
CA ASP A 119 13.18 0.81 10.27
C ASP A 119 11.80 1.15 10.84
N GLN A 120 10.79 1.42 10.00
CA GLN A 120 9.41 1.59 10.47
C GLN A 120 8.86 0.31 11.08
N VAL A 121 9.13 -0.84 10.44
CA VAL A 121 8.76 -2.16 10.98
C VAL A 121 9.41 -2.38 12.35
N ARG A 122 10.73 -2.15 12.46
CA ARG A 122 11.47 -2.31 13.72
C ARG A 122 10.93 -1.41 14.82
N ASN A 123 10.78 -0.12 14.54
CA ASN A 123 10.33 0.87 15.52
C ASN A 123 8.92 0.56 16.07
N LEU A 124 8.02 0.04 15.23
CA LEU A 124 6.69 -0.36 15.67
C LEU A 124 6.71 -1.67 16.46
N ALA A 125 7.53 -2.64 16.03
CA ALA A 125 7.70 -3.90 16.74
C ALA A 125 8.29 -3.70 18.15
N GLU A 126 9.28 -2.82 18.30
CA GLU A 126 9.88 -2.46 19.60
C GLU A 126 8.85 -1.84 20.55
N LYS A 127 7.81 -1.20 20.02
CA LYS A 127 6.67 -0.67 20.79
C LYS A 127 5.58 -1.70 21.06
N GLY A 128 5.77 -2.96 20.66
CA GLY A 128 4.75 -4.01 20.75
C GLY A 128 3.55 -3.82 19.82
N ILE A 129 3.68 -2.97 18.80
CA ILE A 129 2.59 -2.64 17.88
C ILE A 129 2.56 -3.66 16.74
N ARG A 130 1.41 -4.32 16.58
CA ARG A 130 1.16 -5.25 15.46
C ARG A 130 0.89 -4.46 14.17
N LEU A 131 1.64 -4.74 13.11
CA LEU A 131 1.42 -4.08 11.82
C LEU A 131 0.05 -4.41 11.20
N PRO A 132 -0.54 -3.48 10.42
CA PRO A 132 -1.79 -3.71 9.73
C PRO A 132 -1.65 -4.82 8.66
N GLN A 133 -2.80 -5.36 8.23
CA GLN A 133 -2.80 -6.39 7.20
C GLN A 133 -2.16 -5.87 5.91
N LYS A 134 -1.40 -6.75 5.23
CA LYS A 134 -0.71 -6.44 3.96
C LYS A 134 0.32 -5.31 4.05
N ALA A 135 0.79 -4.96 5.25
CA ALA A 135 1.83 -3.95 5.46
C ALA A 135 3.23 -4.38 5.00
N THR A 136 3.51 -5.69 4.92
CA THR A 136 4.85 -6.19 4.58
C THR A 136 4.78 -7.36 3.61
N PHE A 137 5.56 -7.29 2.54
CA PHE A 137 5.84 -8.40 1.63
C PHE A 137 7.34 -8.69 1.65
N PHE A 138 7.77 -9.61 2.52
CA PHE A 138 9.18 -10.02 2.60
C PHE A 138 9.49 -11.02 1.47
N TYR A 139 10.47 -10.66 0.64
CA TYR A 139 10.95 -11.51 -0.45
C TYR A 139 12.50 -11.56 -0.49
N PRO A 140 13.11 -12.74 -0.68
CA PRO A 140 12.46 -14.05 -0.65
C PRO A 140 11.89 -14.34 0.73
N LYS A 141 10.79 -15.09 0.81
CA LYS A 141 10.29 -15.56 2.11
C LYS A 141 11.40 -16.39 2.75
N LEU A 142 11.66 -16.16 4.03
CA LEU A 142 12.59 -16.99 4.78
C LEU A 142 12.17 -18.45 4.60
N LEU A 143 13.12 -19.30 4.22
CA LEU A 143 12.94 -20.75 4.18
C LEU A 143 12.88 -21.33 5.61
N SER A 144 12.25 -20.62 6.55
CA SER A 144 12.15 -20.99 7.95
C SER A 144 11.47 -22.35 8.09
N GLY A 145 10.56 -22.71 7.18
CA GLY A 145 9.98 -24.04 7.09
C GLY A 145 11.02 -25.15 6.95
N LEU A 146 12.11 -24.95 6.19
CA LEU A 146 13.19 -25.92 6.03
C LEU A 146 14.12 -26.00 7.25
N VAL A 147 14.15 -24.95 8.06
CA VAL A 147 14.97 -24.88 9.29
C VAL A 147 14.21 -25.45 10.49
N ILE A 148 12.90 -25.16 10.57
CA ILE A 148 12.00 -25.62 11.64
C ILE A 148 11.57 -27.07 11.39
N ASN A 149 11.34 -27.45 10.13
CA ASN A 149 11.01 -28.81 9.74
C ASN A 149 12.17 -29.41 8.92
N LYS A 150 13.17 -29.94 9.62
CA LYS A 150 14.26 -30.68 8.98
C LYS A 150 13.66 -31.91 8.29
N PHE A 151 13.95 -32.10 7.00
CA PHE A 151 13.69 -33.37 6.35
C PHE A 151 14.52 -34.44 7.06
N GLY A 152 13.85 -35.35 7.77
CA GLY A 152 14.45 -36.59 8.21
C GLY A 152 14.73 -37.50 7.00
N PRO A 153 15.65 -38.47 7.13
CA PRO A 153 15.83 -39.50 6.11
C PRO A 153 14.55 -40.30 5.86
#